data_AF-A0A9P0DBJ4-F1
#
_entry.id   AF-A0A9P0DBJ4-F1
#
_cell.length_a   1.000
_cell.length_b   1.000
_cell.length_c   1.000
_cell.angle_alpha   90.00
_cell.angle_beta   90.00
_cell.angle_gamma   90.00
#
_symmetry.space_group_name_H-M   'P 1'
#
loop_
_entity.id
_entity.type
_entity.pdbx_description
1 polymer ?
#
loop_
_entity_poly.entity_id
_entity_poly.type
_entity_poly.pdbx_seq_one_letter_code
_entity_poly.pdbx_strand_id
1 'polypeptide(L)'
;MKMNTPTSECIYHEKQVRELCALHALNNLFQSKDAFTKGELDCICHNLSPENWINPHKSMLGLGNYDVNVIMSALQSRGYAMIWFDKRKDPSCLNLGNIAGFILNIPTDYKFSFITLPLKRRHWISLRRFNGLYYNLDSKLDVPLLIGTEEALLNFVRTELDSKDKELFVVMINDVEKSQSWLKEKSNYDNKIVDSVNRDAEEVLISDINLITTEL
;
A
#
# COMPACT_ATOMS: atom_id res chain seq x y z
N MET A 1 45.54 -2.73 3.10
CA MET A 1 44.34 -2.15 3.74
C MET A 1 43.13 -2.73 3.02
N LYS A 2 42.50 -3.77 3.57
CA LYS A 2 41.31 -4.39 2.96
C LYS A 2 40.14 -3.46 3.25
N MET A 3 39.52 -2.92 2.20
CA MET A 3 38.26 -2.19 2.34
C MET A 3 37.21 -3.19 2.81
N ASN A 4 36.71 -3.01 4.03
CA ASN A 4 35.55 -3.75 4.52
C ASN A 4 34.34 -3.25 3.71
N THR A 5 33.95 -4.00 2.69
CA THR A 5 32.62 -3.90 2.10
C THR A 5 31.61 -4.18 3.22
N PRO A 6 30.63 -3.31 3.48
CA PRO A 6 29.59 -3.61 4.45
C PRO A 6 28.91 -4.89 3.98
N THR A 7 28.85 -5.88 4.87
CA THR A 7 28.13 -7.13 4.66
C THR A 7 26.71 -6.79 4.23
N SER A 8 26.32 -7.21 3.03
CA SER A 8 24.94 -7.13 2.57
C SER A 8 24.07 -7.90 3.55
N GLU A 9 23.46 -7.21 4.50
CA GLU A 9 22.34 -7.76 5.25
C GLU A 9 21.32 -8.23 4.20
N CYS A 10 20.92 -9.49 4.30
CA CYS A 10 19.98 -10.08 3.37
C CYS A 10 18.63 -9.36 3.56
N ILE A 11 18.30 -8.44 2.66
CA ILE A 11 16.99 -7.78 2.66
C ILE A 11 15.93 -8.87 2.56
N TYR A 12 15.05 -8.92 3.56
CA TYR A 12 13.93 -9.85 3.56
C TYR A 12 13.00 -9.49 2.40
N HIS A 13 12.67 -10.50 1.58
CA HIS A 13 11.78 -10.34 0.43
C HIS A 13 10.83 -11.52 0.31
N GLU A 14 9.57 -11.28 0.60
CA GLU A 14 8.48 -12.23 0.43
C GLU A 14 7.86 -12.07 -0.96
N LYS A 15 7.94 -13.14 -1.75
CA LYS A 15 7.30 -13.21 -3.06
C LYS A 15 5.81 -13.53 -2.91
N GLN A 16 5.02 -12.98 -3.82
CA GLN A 16 3.58 -13.12 -3.78
C GLN A 16 3.15 -14.55 -4.04
N VAL A 17 2.23 -15.02 -3.18
CA VAL A 17 1.46 -16.24 -3.42
C VAL A 17 -0.02 -15.87 -3.51
N ARG A 18 -0.67 -16.27 -4.60
CA ARG A 18 -2.11 -15.99 -4.87
C ARG A 18 -2.40 -14.48 -4.90
N GLU A 19 -3.44 -14.01 -4.20
CA GLU A 19 -3.87 -12.60 -4.20
C GLU A 19 -3.46 -11.88 -2.91
N LEU A 20 -2.49 -12.41 -2.15
CA LEU A 20 -2.07 -11.90 -0.84
C LEU A 20 -1.09 -10.71 -0.92
N CYS A 21 -1.18 -9.87 -1.95
CA CYS A 21 -0.22 -8.77 -2.14
C CYS A 21 -0.16 -7.80 -0.95
N ALA A 22 -1.28 -7.54 -0.26
CA ALA A 22 -1.27 -6.69 0.94
C ALA A 22 -0.49 -7.33 2.10
N LEU A 23 -0.61 -8.64 2.31
CA LEU A 23 0.14 -9.37 3.33
C LEU A 23 1.65 -9.27 3.06
N HIS A 24 2.05 -9.57 1.83
CA HIS A 24 3.45 -9.55 1.45
C HIS A 24 4.02 -8.14 1.44
N ALA A 25 3.24 -7.13 1.05
CA ALA A 25 3.61 -5.73 1.21
C ALA A 25 3.90 -5.41 2.69
N LEU A 26 3.01 -5.75 3.61
CA LEU A 26 3.22 -5.53 5.04
C LEU A 26 4.46 -6.28 5.58
N ASN A 27 4.64 -7.56 5.23
CA ASN A 27 5.79 -8.36 5.67
C ASN A 27 7.11 -7.85 5.09
N ASN A 28 7.12 -7.43 3.82
CA ASN A 28 8.26 -6.77 3.19
C ASN A 28 8.55 -5.43 3.86
N LEU A 29 7.52 -4.63 4.15
CA LEU A 29 7.67 -3.37 4.85
C LEU A 29 8.20 -3.56 6.27
N PHE A 30 7.90 -4.67 6.96
CA PHE A 30 8.39 -4.95 8.32
C PHE A 30 9.65 -5.82 8.36
N GLN A 31 10.07 -6.35 7.21
CA GLN A 31 11.26 -7.19 7.04
C GLN A 31 11.21 -8.48 7.87
N SER A 32 10.02 -9.08 7.96
CA SER A 32 9.82 -10.36 8.64
C SER A 32 8.62 -11.10 8.07
N LYS A 33 8.77 -12.40 7.87
CA LYS A 33 7.69 -13.31 7.43
C LYS A 33 6.56 -13.40 8.45
N ASP A 34 6.92 -13.28 9.73
CA ASP A 34 6.00 -13.43 10.84
C ASP A 34 5.54 -12.05 11.35
N ALA A 35 5.81 -10.97 10.59
CA ALA A 35 5.31 -9.65 10.93
C ALA A 35 3.79 -9.64 10.91
N PHE A 36 3.17 -10.19 9.86
CA PHE A 36 1.74 -10.35 9.74
C PHE A 36 1.41 -11.73 9.16
N THR A 37 0.24 -12.23 9.50
CA THR A 37 -0.28 -13.49 8.95
C THR A 37 -1.59 -13.28 8.22
N LYS A 38 -1.91 -14.20 7.30
CA LYS A 38 -3.22 -14.23 6.64
C LYS A 38 -4.37 -14.28 7.65
N GLY A 39 -4.22 -15.07 8.71
CA GLY A 39 -5.26 -15.21 9.75
C GLY A 39 -5.52 -13.91 10.50
N GLU A 40 -4.46 -13.14 10.80
CA GLU A 40 -4.59 -11.81 11.40
C GLU A 40 -5.31 -10.84 10.45
N LEU A 41 -4.92 -10.77 9.18
CA LEU A 41 -5.58 -9.88 8.20
C LEU A 41 -7.03 -10.29 7.93
N ASP A 42 -7.32 -11.60 7.89
CA ASP A 42 -8.68 -12.11 7.81
C ASP A 42 -9.51 -11.68 9.02
N CYS A 43 -8.97 -11.77 10.23
CA CYS A 43 -9.64 -11.34 11.46
C CYS A 43 -9.94 -9.84 11.45
N ILE A 44 -8.97 -9.01 11.05
CA ILE A 44 -9.17 -7.57 10.87
C ILE A 44 -10.30 -7.30 9.86
N CYS A 45 -10.25 -7.97 8.70
CA CYS A 45 -11.27 -7.84 7.67
C CYS A 45 -12.68 -8.22 8.18
N HIS A 46 -12.79 -9.25 9.03
CA HIS A 46 -14.04 -9.62 9.68
C HIS A 46 -14.51 -8.58 10.71
N ASN A 47 -13.60 -8.04 11.53
CA ASN A 47 -13.94 -7.06 12.57
C ASN A 47 -14.35 -5.70 12.00
N LEU A 48 -13.85 -5.32 10.82
CA LEU A 48 -14.24 -4.11 10.11
C LEU A 48 -15.66 -4.19 9.51
N SER A 49 -16.24 -5.39 9.38
CA SER A 49 -17.61 -5.58 8.86
C SER A 49 -18.30 -6.79 9.51
N PRO A 50 -18.69 -6.68 10.78
CA PRO A 50 -19.22 -7.81 11.55
C PRO A 50 -20.63 -8.25 11.13
N GLU A 51 -21.44 -7.40 10.48
CA GLU A 51 -22.86 -7.68 10.18
C GLU A 51 -23.16 -8.08 8.71
N ASN A 52 -22.15 -8.15 7.82
CA ASN A 52 -22.36 -8.45 6.40
C ASN A 52 -21.91 -9.88 6.04
N TRP A 53 -22.86 -10.74 5.67
CA TRP A 53 -22.60 -12.09 5.12
C TRP A 53 -21.86 -12.04 3.76
N ILE A 54 -21.96 -10.91 3.05
CA ILE A 54 -21.19 -10.58 1.84
C ILE A 54 -20.23 -9.45 2.23
N ASN A 55 -18.96 -9.77 2.45
CA ASN A 55 -17.98 -8.80 2.90
C ASN A 55 -17.47 -7.94 1.71
N PRO A 56 -17.78 -6.63 1.61
CA PRO A 56 -17.31 -5.77 0.51
C PRO A 56 -15.79 -5.55 0.51
N HIS A 57 -15.14 -5.88 1.63
CA HIS A 57 -13.70 -5.80 1.87
C HIS A 57 -12.98 -7.15 1.63
N LYS A 58 -13.70 -8.13 1.09
CA LYS A 58 -13.21 -9.48 0.75
C LYS A 58 -13.72 -9.86 -0.63
N SER A 59 -12.84 -10.24 -1.57
CA SER A 59 -13.32 -11.08 -2.68
C SER A 59 -13.96 -12.34 -2.06
N MET A 60 -15.21 -12.64 -2.41
CA MET A 60 -16.12 -13.67 -1.86
C MET A 60 -15.54 -15.09 -1.66
N LEU A 61 -14.27 -15.33 -1.94
CA LEU A 61 -13.56 -16.60 -1.88
C LEU A 61 -12.41 -16.66 -0.87
N GLY A 62 -12.13 -15.59 -0.09
CA GLY A 62 -11.07 -15.63 0.93
C GLY A 62 -9.63 -15.75 0.39
N LEU A 63 -9.41 -15.20 -0.81
CA LEU A 63 -8.19 -15.36 -1.61
C LEU A 63 -7.06 -14.35 -1.30
N GLY A 64 -7.32 -13.29 -0.53
CA GLY A 64 -6.27 -12.36 -0.06
C GLY A 64 -6.32 -10.91 -0.58
N ASN A 65 -7.35 -10.53 -1.34
CA ASN A 65 -7.53 -9.17 -1.88
C ASN A 65 -8.00 -8.17 -0.80
N TYR A 66 -7.11 -7.86 0.15
CA TYR A 66 -7.39 -6.91 1.24
C TYR A 66 -7.31 -5.46 0.75
N ASP A 67 -8.22 -4.62 1.25
CA ASP A 67 -8.21 -3.18 0.98
C ASP A 67 -7.36 -2.36 1.96
N VAL A 68 -7.41 -1.05 1.77
CA VAL A 68 -6.66 -0.04 2.54
C VAL A 68 -6.99 -0.05 4.03
N ASN A 69 -8.24 -0.32 4.44
CA ASN A 69 -8.67 -0.27 5.84
C ASN A 69 -8.07 -1.44 6.62
N VAL A 70 -7.97 -2.61 5.98
CA VAL A 70 -7.28 -3.78 6.56
C VAL A 70 -5.80 -3.46 6.78
N ILE A 71 -5.12 -2.87 5.79
CA ILE A 71 -3.71 -2.47 5.90
C ILE A 71 -3.53 -1.43 7.00
N MET A 72 -4.38 -0.40 7.05
CA MET A 72 -4.32 0.66 8.06
C MET A 72 -4.51 0.10 9.48
N SER A 73 -5.50 -0.76 9.67
CA SER A 73 -5.77 -1.41 10.96
C SER A 73 -4.62 -2.33 11.40
N ALA A 74 -4.01 -3.06 10.44
CA ALA A 74 -2.85 -3.90 10.69
C ALA A 74 -1.65 -3.06 11.16
N LEU A 75 -1.35 -1.95 10.48
CA LEU A 75 -0.29 -1.02 10.88
C LEU A 75 -0.54 -0.41 12.27
N GLN A 76 -1.77 0.01 12.55
CA GLN A 76 -2.16 0.55 13.85
C GLN A 76 -1.95 -0.45 14.98
N SER A 77 -2.25 -1.74 14.75
CA SER A 77 -2.00 -2.82 15.73
C SER A 77 -0.53 -2.97 16.11
N ARG A 78 0.40 -2.42 15.30
CA ARG A 78 1.84 -2.41 15.54
C ARG A 78 2.40 -1.04 15.92
N GLY A 79 1.55 -0.06 16.23
CA GLY A 79 2.00 1.28 16.65
C GLY A 79 2.42 2.19 15.49
N TYR A 80 2.03 1.85 14.26
CA TYR A 80 2.28 2.65 13.06
C TYR A 80 1.00 3.32 12.57
N ALA A 81 1.16 4.48 11.96
CA ALA A 81 0.14 5.19 11.24
C ALA A 81 0.45 5.14 9.74
N MET A 82 -0.61 5.22 8.95
CA MET A 82 -0.55 5.33 7.50
C MET A 82 -1.39 6.51 7.07
N ILE A 83 -0.79 7.42 6.31
CA ILE A 83 -1.49 8.56 5.72
C ILE A 83 -1.54 8.39 4.21
N TRP A 84 -2.63 8.85 3.61
CA TRP A 84 -2.76 8.98 2.17
C TRP A 84 -2.00 10.24 1.71
N PHE A 85 -1.05 10.09 0.81
CA PHE A 85 -0.31 11.23 0.28
C PHE A 85 -1.13 11.99 -0.78
N ASP A 86 -1.32 13.29 -0.59
CA ASP A 86 -1.93 14.18 -1.59
C ASP A 86 -1.01 14.32 -2.82
N LYS A 87 -1.40 13.68 -3.93
CA LYS A 87 -0.63 13.68 -5.20
C LYS A 87 -0.45 15.07 -5.82
N ARG A 88 -1.23 16.06 -5.37
CA ARG A 88 -1.08 17.47 -5.81
C ARG A 88 0.14 18.14 -5.18
N LYS A 89 0.78 17.51 -4.19
CA LYS A 89 1.95 18.01 -3.48
C LYS A 89 3.22 17.34 -3.99
N ASP A 90 4.32 18.08 -4.01
CA ASP A 90 5.62 17.51 -4.34
C ASP A 90 6.14 16.66 -3.15
N PRO A 91 6.57 15.41 -3.36
CA PRO A 91 7.01 14.51 -2.28
C PRO A 91 8.25 15.02 -1.53
N SER A 92 8.97 16.03 -2.04
CA SER A 92 10.05 16.69 -1.29
C SER A 92 9.60 17.38 -0.02
N CYS A 93 8.28 17.59 0.19
CA CYS A 93 7.73 18.06 1.47
C CYS A 93 7.91 17.06 2.62
N LEU A 94 8.15 15.79 2.31
CA LEU A 94 8.29 14.72 3.29
C LEU A 94 9.65 14.78 3.99
N ASN A 95 9.62 14.65 5.31
CA ASN A 95 10.79 14.39 6.13
C ASN A 95 11.10 12.89 6.11
N LEU A 96 11.88 12.46 5.11
CA LEU A 96 12.21 11.05 4.86
C LEU A 96 12.91 10.35 6.04
N GLY A 97 13.53 11.09 6.97
CA GLY A 97 14.15 10.53 8.18
C GLY A 97 13.14 10.00 9.19
N ASN A 98 11.91 10.49 9.18
CA ASN A 98 10.83 10.09 10.09
C ASN A 98 9.86 9.08 9.46
N ILE A 99 10.10 8.68 8.21
CA ILE A 99 9.24 7.76 7.46
C ILE A 99 9.80 6.35 7.56
N ALA A 100 8.96 5.41 8.01
CA ALA A 100 9.32 4.01 8.12
C ALA A 100 9.34 3.32 6.74
N GLY A 101 8.44 3.74 5.85
CA GLY A 101 8.41 3.32 4.46
C GLY A 101 7.17 3.82 3.74
N PHE A 102 6.95 3.30 2.54
CA PHE A 102 5.84 3.68 1.68
C PHE A 102 5.08 2.46 1.22
N ILE A 103 3.78 2.62 1.01
CA ILE A 103 2.94 1.61 0.35
C ILE A 103 2.34 2.26 -0.89
N LEU A 104 2.55 1.64 -2.05
CA LEU A 104 1.93 2.01 -3.32
C LEU A 104 0.75 1.09 -3.61
N ASN A 105 -0.33 1.65 -4.13
CA ASN A 105 -1.44 0.90 -4.71
C ASN A 105 -1.52 1.22 -6.21
N ILE A 106 -1.23 0.24 -7.05
CA ILE A 106 -1.21 0.41 -8.50
C ILE A 106 -2.27 -0.45 -9.18
N PRO A 107 -2.85 -0.01 -10.31
CA PRO A 107 -3.69 -0.88 -11.12
C PRO A 107 -2.82 -1.98 -11.75
N THR A 108 -3.38 -3.18 -11.85
CA THR A 108 -2.75 -4.32 -12.52
C THR A 108 -3.72 -4.94 -13.50
N ASP A 109 -3.29 -5.06 -14.75
CA ASP A 109 -4.06 -5.70 -15.81
C ASP A 109 -3.88 -7.22 -15.74
N TYR A 110 -4.98 -7.95 -15.93
CA TYR A 110 -4.94 -9.39 -16.12
C TYR A 110 -4.91 -9.71 -17.62
N LYS A 111 -3.83 -10.32 -18.09
CA LYS A 111 -3.74 -10.84 -19.46
C LYS A 111 -4.10 -12.32 -19.44
N PHE A 112 -5.27 -12.69 -19.97
CA PHE A 112 -5.61 -14.09 -20.20
C PHE A 112 -5.47 -14.39 -21.70
N SER A 113 -4.34 -14.99 -22.09
CA SER A 113 -4.02 -15.32 -23.48
C SER A 113 -4.15 -14.09 -24.41
N PHE A 114 -5.13 -14.07 -25.32
CA PHE A 114 -5.41 -13.00 -26.28
C PHE A 114 -6.55 -12.04 -25.85
N ILE A 115 -7.12 -12.21 -24.64
CA ILE A 115 -8.21 -11.36 -24.12
C ILE A 115 -7.71 -10.63 -22.87
N THR A 116 -7.73 -9.30 -22.92
CA THR A 116 -7.61 -8.45 -21.73
C THR A 116 -8.99 -8.36 -21.09
N LEU A 117 -9.21 -9.09 -19.99
CA LEU A 117 -10.45 -8.93 -19.23
C LEU A 117 -10.38 -7.58 -18.47
N PRO A 118 -11.43 -6.74 -18.51
CA PRO A 118 -11.47 -5.42 -17.87
C PRO A 118 -11.65 -5.51 -16.33
N LEU A 119 -11.05 -6.51 -15.69
CA LEU A 119 -11.01 -6.64 -14.25
C LEU A 119 -9.84 -5.82 -13.72
N LYS A 120 -10.09 -4.54 -13.43
CA LYS A 120 -9.11 -3.64 -12.78
C LYS A 120 -8.81 -4.16 -11.37
N ARG A 121 -7.72 -4.89 -11.20
CA ARG A 121 -7.25 -5.33 -9.88
C ARG A 121 -6.21 -4.37 -9.34
N ARG A 122 -6.20 -4.21 -8.03
CA ARG A 122 -5.19 -3.40 -7.33
C ARG A 122 -4.07 -4.29 -6.82
N HIS A 123 -2.87 -3.71 -6.78
CA HIS A 123 -1.68 -4.39 -6.30
C HIS A 123 -0.94 -3.50 -5.32
N TRP A 124 -0.63 -4.07 -4.16
CA TRP A 124 0.06 -3.39 -3.07
C TRP A 124 1.56 -3.64 -3.16
N ILE A 125 2.35 -2.58 -3.14
CA ILE A 125 3.82 -2.62 -3.22
C ILE A 125 4.38 -1.86 -2.03
N SER A 126 5.46 -2.36 -1.43
CA SER A 126 6.18 -1.63 -0.38
C SER A 126 7.50 -1.07 -0.87
N LEU A 127 7.81 0.16 -0.47
CA LEU A 127 9.12 0.77 -0.65
C LEU A 127 9.76 1.01 0.71
N ARG A 128 11.02 0.60 0.88
CA ARG A 128 11.72 0.71 2.17
C ARG A 128 13.17 1.14 2.01
N ARG A 129 13.67 1.86 3.02
CA ARG A 129 15.04 2.31 3.14
C ARG A 129 15.90 1.29 3.89
N PHE A 130 17.07 0.96 3.34
CA PHE A 130 18.13 0.17 3.96
C PHE A 130 19.47 0.88 3.73
N ASN A 131 20.22 1.15 4.80
CA ASN A 131 21.57 1.72 4.70
C ASN A 131 21.67 2.98 3.81
N GLY A 132 20.64 3.84 3.86
CA GLY A 132 20.60 5.08 3.07
C GLY A 132 20.07 4.94 1.64
N LEU A 133 19.77 3.72 1.19
CA LEU A 133 19.24 3.43 -0.14
C LEU A 133 17.80 2.92 -0.06
N TYR A 134 16.98 3.27 -1.05
CA TYR A 134 15.60 2.84 -1.18
C TYR A 134 15.47 1.69 -2.15
N TYR A 135 14.58 0.77 -1.82
CA TYR A 135 14.30 -0.43 -2.59
C TYR A 135 12.81 -0.56 -2.82
N ASN A 136 12.45 -1.02 -4.02
CA ASN A 136 11.14 -1.52 -4.35
C ASN A 136 11.06 -3.00 -3.95
N LEU A 137 10.16 -3.29 -3.01
CA LEU A 137 9.88 -4.62 -2.47
C LEU A 137 8.56 -5.19 -3.01
N ASP A 138 8.24 -4.90 -4.26
CA ASP A 138 7.11 -5.52 -4.96
C ASP A 138 7.25 -7.04 -4.90
N SER A 139 6.28 -7.70 -4.28
CA SER A 139 6.22 -9.14 -4.10
C SER A 139 6.17 -9.92 -5.43
N LYS A 140 5.90 -9.26 -6.57
CA LYS A 140 6.00 -9.87 -7.91
C LYS A 140 7.42 -9.91 -8.45
N LEU A 141 8.36 -9.17 -7.87
CA LEU A 141 9.77 -9.18 -8.28
C LEU A 141 10.48 -10.41 -7.72
N ASP A 142 11.46 -10.90 -8.48
CA ASP A 142 12.29 -12.02 -8.03
C ASP A 142 13.23 -11.66 -6.88
N VAL A 143 13.65 -10.40 -6.83
CA VAL A 143 14.53 -9.82 -5.80
C VAL A 143 14.16 -8.35 -5.58
N PRO A 144 14.48 -7.76 -4.42
CA PRO A 144 14.37 -6.33 -4.19
C PRO A 144 15.06 -5.51 -5.28
N LEU A 145 14.34 -4.56 -5.87
CA LEU A 145 14.89 -3.69 -6.91
C LEU A 145 15.39 -2.39 -6.28
N LEU A 146 16.68 -2.09 -6.47
CA LEU A 146 17.28 -0.83 -6.00
C LEU A 146 16.67 0.36 -6.74
N ILE A 147 16.13 1.31 -5.98
CA ILE A 147 15.69 2.62 -6.50
C ILE A 147 16.87 3.61 -6.44
N GLY A 148 17.59 3.64 -5.32
CA GLY A 148 18.78 4.49 -5.13
C GLY A 148 18.69 5.39 -3.90
N THR A 149 19.22 6.60 -4.01
CA THR A 149 19.25 7.60 -2.91
C THR A 149 17.88 8.21 -2.64
N GLU A 150 17.79 9.10 -1.64
CA GLU A 150 16.60 9.91 -1.38
C GLU A 150 16.12 10.68 -2.63
N GLU A 151 17.04 11.26 -3.40
CA GLU A 151 16.69 11.98 -4.65
C GLU A 151 16.08 11.04 -5.69
N ALA A 152 16.66 9.85 -5.86
CA ALA A 152 16.14 8.84 -6.76
C ALA A 152 14.74 8.36 -6.33
N LEU A 153 14.51 8.17 -5.03
CA LEU A 153 13.19 7.87 -4.50
C LEU A 153 12.18 8.97 -4.82
N LEU A 154 12.53 10.24 -4.58
CA LEU A 154 11.61 11.36 -4.84
C LEU A 154 11.23 11.43 -6.32
N ASN A 155 12.19 11.23 -7.22
CA ASN A 155 11.92 11.17 -8.66
C ASN A 155 11.04 9.97 -9.03
N PHE A 156 11.32 8.79 -8.48
CA PHE A 156 10.49 7.60 -8.66
C PHE A 156 9.05 7.85 -8.20
N VAL A 157 8.86 8.42 -7.00
CA VAL A 157 7.53 8.74 -6.46
C VAL A 157 6.81 9.77 -7.32
N ARG A 158 7.48 10.82 -7.80
CA ARG A 158 6.87 11.78 -8.74
C ARG A 158 6.32 11.09 -9.98
N THR A 159 7.11 10.22 -10.62
CA THR A 159 6.68 9.46 -11.79
C THR A 159 5.51 8.53 -11.48
N GLU A 160 5.50 7.88 -10.30
CA GLU A 160 4.37 7.06 -9.89
C GLU A 160 3.09 7.88 -9.65
N LEU A 161 3.21 9.10 -9.11
CA LEU A 161 2.09 9.99 -8.81
C LEU A 161 1.51 10.72 -10.04
N ASP A 162 2.24 10.76 -11.17
CA ASP A 162 1.72 11.32 -12.44
C ASP A 162 0.49 10.56 -12.96
N SER A 163 0.34 9.29 -12.56
CA SER A 163 -0.86 8.49 -12.87
C SER A 163 -1.97 8.73 -11.87
N LYS A 164 -3.13 9.18 -12.36
CA LYS A 164 -4.35 9.35 -11.53
C LYS A 164 -4.80 8.06 -10.86
N ASP A 165 -4.51 6.91 -11.47
CA ASP A 165 -4.92 5.62 -10.95
C ASP A 165 -3.98 5.07 -9.88
N LYS A 166 -2.84 5.67 -9.56
CA LYS A 166 -1.89 5.12 -8.57
C LYS A 166 -1.92 5.86 -7.25
N GLU A 167 -2.13 5.19 -6.14
CA GLU A 167 -2.13 5.83 -4.80
C GLU A 167 -0.83 5.59 -4.05
N LEU A 168 -0.39 6.58 -3.30
CA LEU A 168 0.76 6.49 -2.39
C LEU A 168 0.31 6.71 -0.96
N PHE A 169 0.80 5.84 -0.09
CA PHE A 169 0.62 5.94 1.35
C PHE A 169 1.98 6.03 2.03
N VAL A 170 2.07 6.91 3.03
CA VAL A 170 3.29 7.11 3.83
C VAL A 170 3.07 6.43 5.17
N VAL A 171 4.00 5.55 5.55
CA VAL A 171 3.94 4.80 6.81
C VAL A 171 4.98 5.33 7.78
N MET A 172 4.56 5.57 9.01
CA MET A 172 5.39 6.14 10.07
C MET A 172 4.94 5.61 11.44
N ILE A 173 5.74 5.82 12.48
CA ILE A 173 5.29 5.52 13.85
C ILE A 173 4.20 6.52 14.29
N ASN A 174 3.31 6.10 15.17
CA ASN A 174 2.17 6.93 15.61
C ASN A 174 2.58 8.29 16.17
N ASP A 175 3.70 8.38 16.89
CA ASP A 175 4.14 9.64 17.48
C ASP A 175 4.64 10.65 16.44
N VAL A 176 5.18 10.16 15.31
CA VAL A 176 5.56 11.00 14.17
C VAL A 176 4.31 11.56 13.49
N GLU A 177 3.26 10.75 13.35
CA GLU A 177 1.98 11.20 12.80
C GLU A 177 1.34 12.25 13.71
N LYS A 178 1.22 12.00 15.02
CA LYS A 178 0.65 12.94 15.99
C LYS A 178 1.39 14.28 16.06
N SER A 179 2.72 14.24 15.97
CA SER A 179 3.56 15.45 15.97
C SER A 179 3.65 16.11 14.60
N GLN A 180 3.10 15.50 13.55
CA GLN A 180 3.22 15.91 12.14
C GLN A 180 4.68 16.07 11.68
N SER A 181 5.63 15.44 12.36
CA SER A 181 7.07 15.58 12.09
C SER A 181 7.53 14.83 10.84
N TRP A 182 6.62 14.12 10.17
CA TRP A 182 6.80 13.55 8.83
C TRP A 182 6.76 14.61 7.71
N LEU A 183 6.32 15.84 8.02
CA LEU A 183 6.42 17.00 7.13
C LEU A 183 7.63 17.85 7.47
N LYS A 184 8.24 18.48 6.46
CA LYS A 184 9.23 19.54 6.68
C LYS A 184 8.52 20.82 7.09
N GLU A 185 9.06 21.54 8.08
CA GLU A 185 8.46 22.76 8.68
C GLU A 185 8.04 23.84 7.67
N LYS A 186 8.68 23.89 6.50
CA LYS A 186 8.42 24.88 5.44
C LYS A 186 7.36 24.43 4.42
N SER A 187 6.77 23.25 4.59
CA SER A 187 5.81 22.71 3.63
C SER A 187 4.37 23.12 3.97
N ASN A 188 3.67 23.69 3.00
CA ASN A 188 2.24 23.96 3.11
C ASN A 188 1.48 22.67 2.76
N TYR A 189 1.14 21.89 3.79
CA TYR A 189 0.44 20.61 3.66
C TYR A 189 -0.84 20.61 4.51
N ASP A 190 -1.92 21.14 3.94
CA ASP A 190 -3.25 21.06 4.55
C ASP A 190 -3.86 19.68 4.28
N ASN A 191 -3.58 18.73 5.17
CA ASN A 191 -4.28 17.46 5.17
C ASN A 191 -5.65 17.68 5.84
N LYS A 192 -6.65 18.13 5.08
CA LYS A 192 -8.04 17.83 5.46
C LYS A 192 -8.19 16.32 5.31
N ILE A 193 -7.73 15.57 6.31
CA ILE A 193 -8.01 14.15 6.40
C ILE A 193 -9.53 14.05 6.50
N VAL A 194 -10.13 13.72 5.37
CA VAL A 194 -11.43 13.08 5.27
C VAL A 194 -11.35 11.93 6.24
N ASP A 195 -12.14 12.00 7.32
CA ASP A 195 -12.32 10.92 8.27
C ASP A 195 -12.35 9.60 7.50
N SER A 196 -11.44 8.70 7.83
CA SER A 196 -11.36 7.34 7.24
C SER A 196 -12.60 6.49 7.57
N VAL A 197 -13.65 7.09 8.12
CA VAL A 197 -14.96 6.51 8.46
C VAL A 197 -16.03 6.87 7.42
N ASN A 198 -15.89 7.99 6.67
CA ASN A 198 -16.93 8.48 5.74
C ASN A 198 -16.39 8.66 4.32
N ARG A 199 -15.94 7.56 3.71
CA ARG A 199 -16.18 7.40 2.28
C ARG A 199 -17.39 6.50 2.19
N ASP A 200 -18.55 7.09 1.89
CA ASP A 200 -19.74 6.36 1.51
C ASP A 200 -19.31 5.28 0.53
N ALA A 201 -19.51 4.02 0.91
CA ALA A 201 -19.60 2.97 -0.08
C ALA A 201 -20.67 3.45 -1.07
N GLU A 202 -20.29 3.67 -2.33
CA GLU A 202 -21.30 3.66 -3.39
C GLU A 202 -21.92 2.27 -3.34
N GLU A 203 -23.02 2.13 -2.60
CA GLU A 203 -23.95 1.04 -2.76
C GLU A 203 -24.39 1.09 -4.21
N VAL A 204 -23.82 0.21 -5.03
CA VAL A 204 -24.39 -0.11 -6.33
C VAL A 204 -25.75 -0.73 -6.04
N LEU A 205 -26.79 0.09 -6.14
CA LEU A 205 -28.17 -0.34 -6.06
C LEU A 205 -28.39 -1.36 -7.18
N ILE A 206 -28.87 -2.54 -6.80
CA ILE A 206 -29.16 -3.66 -7.71
C ILE A 206 -30.17 -3.26 -8.81
N SER A 207 -30.90 -2.15 -8.67
CA SER A 207 -31.73 -1.57 -9.73
C SER A 207 -30.96 -1.18 -10.98
N ASP A 208 -29.67 -0.83 -10.84
CA ASP A 208 -28.86 -0.31 -11.95
C ASP A 208 -28.31 -1.43 -12.86
N ILE A 209 -28.39 -2.69 -12.41
CA ILE A 209 -28.04 -3.86 -13.22
C ILE A 209 -29.21 -4.30 -14.12
N ASN A 210 -30.46 -4.02 -13.71
CA ASN A 210 -31.66 -4.46 -14.44
C ASN A 210 -32.03 -3.58 -15.65
N LEU A 211 -31.33 -2.46 -15.88
CA LEU A 211 -31.57 -1.58 -17.04
C LEU A 211 -30.78 -1.99 -18.29
N ILE A 212 -29.81 -2.91 -18.18
CA ILE A 212 -28.95 -3.32 -19.32
C ILE A 212 -29.50 -4.56 -20.05
N THR A 213 -30.52 -5.24 -19.51
CA THR A 213 -31.06 -6.49 -20.08
C THR A 213 -32.37 -6.35 -20.88
N THR A 214 -32.81 -5.13 -21.24
CA THR A 214 -34.11 -4.94 -21.93
C THR A 214 -34.06 -4.25 -23.29
N GLU A 215 -32.90 -4.20 -23.96
CA GLU A 215 -32.83 -3.85 -25.38
C GLU A 215 -32.21 -4.99 -26.21
N LEU A 216 -33.04 -6.00 -26.49
CA LEU A 216 -32.96 -6.88 -27.66
C LEU A 216 -34.38 -7.17 -28.16
#